data_AF-A0A5A7Q1W1-F1
#
_entry.id   AF-A0A5A7Q1W1-F1
#
_cell.length_a   1.000
_cell.length_b   1.000
_cell.length_c   1.000
_cell.angle_alpha   90.00
_cell.angle_beta   90.00
_cell.angle_gamma   90.00
#
_symmetry.space_group_name_H-M   'P 1'
#
loop_
_entity.id
_entity.type
_entity.pdbx_description
1 polymer ?
#
loop_
_entity_poly.entity_id
_entity_poly.type
_entity_poly.pdbx_seq_one_letter_code
_entity_poly.pdbx_strand_id
1 'polypeptide(L)'
;KNIYIYDGLLCFLREAIAISSTDEDFICVTLDWWPPQKCTVHSGLRAAFSPLKIRLCGSLQNKVFYQTTRYHRNCFPFKKDEREMFGFTEGCLSLGRWDELNLFFAKSGALVIFGLNALRGRIINNNKATGLWHSMNADSLIQCTVEKS
;
A
#
# COMPACT_ATOMS: atom_id res chain seq x y z
N LYS A 1 -28.58 -24.53 21.80
CA LYS A 1 -28.45 -23.06 21.96
C LYS A 1 -27.66 -22.85 23.24
N ASN A 2 -26.42 -22.42 23.13
CA ASN A 2 -25.57 -22.21 24.31
C ASN A 2 -25.74 -20.75 24.75
N ILE A 3 -26.14 -20.57 26.00
CA ILE A 3 -26.39 -19.27 26.62
C ILE A 3 -25.25 -19.03 27.60
N TYR A 4 -24.55 -17.92 27.44
CA TYR A 4 -23.48 -17.50 28.31
C TYR A 4 -23.88 -16.19 28.97
N ILE A 5 -23.67 -16.08 30.28
CA ILE A 5 -23.86 -14.84 31.02
C ILE A 5 -22.46 -14.29 31.32
N TYR A 6 -22.14 -13.14 30.75
CA TYR A 6 -20.89 -12.43 31.03
C TYR A 6 -21.23 -11.04 31.53
N ASP A 7 -20.83 -10.73 32.77
CA ASP A 7 -21.08 -9.42 33.41
C ASP A 7 -22.57 -8.97 33.39
N GLY A 8 -23.49 -9.92 33.60
CA GLY A 8 -24.94 -9.67 33.58
C GLY A 8 -25.54 -9.50 32.19
N LEU A 9 -24.73 -9.59 31.13
CA LEU A 9 -25.20 -9.62 29.75
C LEU A 9 -25.48 -11.05 29.29
N LEU A 10 -26.65 -11.27 28.70
CA LEU A 10 -27.06 -12.56 28.15
C LEU A 10 -26.58 -12.69 26.70
N CYS A 11 -25.57 -13.52 26.46
CA CYS A 11 -25.03 -13.83 25.14
C CYS A 11 -25.62 -15.15 24.62
N PHE A 12 -26.27 -15.10 23.46
CA PHE A 12 -26.74 -16.28 22.73
C PHE A 12 -25.71 -16.67 21.68
N LEU A 13 -24.95 -17.74 21.93
CA LEU A 13 -24.16 -18.35 20.87
C LEU A 13 -25.07 -19.26 20.04
N ARG A 14 -25.34 -18.79 18.82
CA ARG A 14 -26.02 -19.59 17.80
C ARG A 14 -24.94 -20.41 17.09
N GLU A 15 -24.70 -21.64 17.56
CA GLU A 15 -23.84 -22.62 16.88
C GLU A 15 -24.48 -23.11 15.58
N ALA A 16 -24.64 -22.23 14.61
CA ALA A 16 -25.36 -22.54 13.38
C ALA A 16 -24.73 -21.83 12.20
N ILE A 17 -23.89 -22.58 11.48
CA ILE A 17 -23.39 -22.33 10.12
C ILE A 17 -22.46 -21.10 10.03
N ALA A 18 -21.21 -21.33 9.63
CA ALA A 18 -20.31 -20.23 9.29
C ALA A 18 -20.96 -19.34 8.21
N ILE A 19 -21.12 -18.05 8.48
CA ILE A 19 -21.70 -17.08 7.52
C ILE A 19 -20.72 -16.87 6.36
N SER A 20 -19.41 -16.90 6.65
CA SER A 20 -18.31 -16.80 5.70
C SER A 20 -17.00 -17.28 6.36
N SER A 21 -16.03 -17.66 5.55
CA SER A 21 -14.64 -17.86 5.97
C SER A 21 -13.81 -16.61 5.66
N THR A 22 -12.83 -16.31 6.51
CA THR A 22 -11.79 -15.33 6.24
C THR A 22 -10.52 -16.03 5.76
N ASP A 23 -9.72 -15.35 4.94
CA ASP A 23 -8.41 -15.86 4.53
C ASP A 23 -7.47 -16.00 5.74
N GLU A 24 -6.43 -16.82 5.62
CA GLU A 24 -5.43 -17.03 6.69
C GLU A 24 -4.69 -15.74 7.05
N ASP A 25 -4.56 -14.82 6.09
CA ASP A 25 -3.91 -13.51 6.21
C ASP A 25 -4.93 -12.35 6.21
N PHE A 26 -6.09 -12.56 6.84
CA PHE A 26 -7.18 -11.57 6.90
C PHE A 26 -6.79 -10.24 7.57
N ILE A 27 -5.75 -10.25 8.41
CA ILE A 27 -5.25 -9.04 9.07
C ILE A 27 -4.37 -8.27 8.09
N CYS A 28 -4.72 -7.00 7.84
CA CYS A 28 -3.97 -6.14 6.94
C CYS A 28 -3.44 -4.89 7.64
N VAL A 29 -2.27 -4.42 7.20
CA VAL A 29 -1.67 -3.15 7.62
C VAL A 29 -1.36 -2.32 6.39
N THR A 30 -1.52 -1.00 6.49
CA THR A 30 -1.21 -0.09 5.38
C THR A 30 0.13 0.59 5.65
N LEU A 31 1.03 0.54 4.66
CA LEU A 31 2.24 1.35 4.62
C LEU A 31 1.97 2.54 3.69
N ASP A 32 2.09 3.76 4.21
CA ASP A 32 1.83 4.98 3.44
C ASP A 32 3.10 5.51 2.75
N TRP A 33 2.91 6.20 1.63
CA TRP A 33 3.92 6.97 0.88
C TRP A 33 4.41 8.23 1.62
N TRP A 34 3.86 8.50 2.81
CA TRP A 34 4.18 9.65 3.66
C TRP A 34 5.71 9.76 3.92
N PRO A 35 6.28 10.97 4.08
CA PRO A 35 7.71 11.19 4.26
C PRO A 35 8.38 10.30 5.33
N PRO A 36 9.67 9.99 5.15
CA PRO A 36 10.40 8.96 5.91
C PRO A 36 10.45 9.21 7.42
N GLN A 37 10.12 10.41 7.87
CA GLN A 37 10.12 10.80 9.29
C GLN A 37 8.95 10.19 10.09
N LYS A 38 7.98 9.51 9.47
CA LYS A 38 6.82 8.93 10.18
C LYS A 38 6.75 7.38 10.20
N CYS A 39 7.73 6.67 9.66
CA CYS A 39 7.63 5.21 9.53
C CYS A 39 8.36 4.44 10.64
N THR A 40 7.60 3.87 11.59
CA THR A 40 8.08 2.79 12.47
C THR A 40 7.11 1.60 12.43
N VAL A 41 7.39 0.63 11.54
CA VAL A 41 6.76 -0.70 11.67
C VAL A 41 7.53 -1.43 12.77
N HIS A 42 6.99 -1.42 13.99
CA HIS A 42 7.63 -2.06 15.14
C HIS A 42 7.62 -3.58 14.98
N SER A 43 8.74 -4.23 15.34
CA SER A 43 8.95 -5.69 15.23
C SER A 43 7.85 -6.53 15.90
N GLY A 44 7.19 -6.01 16.93
CA GLY A 44 6.08 -6.68 17.63
C GLY A 44 4.84 -6.93 16.76
N LEU A 45 4.60 -6.10 15.74
CA LEU A 45 3.45 -6.27 14.84
C LEU A 45 3.53 -7.58 14.05
N ARG A 46 4.75 -7.96 13.63
CA ARG A 46 4.98 -9.22 12.92
C ARG A 46 4.81 -10.45 13.80
N ALA A 47 5.24 -10.38 15.05
CA ALA A 47 5.14 -11.50 15.99
C ALA A 47 3.68 -11.78 16.41
N ALA A 48 2.85 -10.74 16.50
CA ALA A 48 1.47 -10.88 16.96
C ALA A 48 0.47 -11.24 15.84
N PHE A 49 0.76 -10.85 14.59
CA PHE A 49 -0.24 -10.88 13.50
C PHE A 49 0.22 -11.64 12.25
N SER A 50 1.17 -12.58 12.35
CA SER A 50 1.56 -13.40 11.19
C SER A 50 0.56 -14.55 10.95
N PRO A 51 0.15 -14.83 9.70
CA PRO A 51 0.46 -14.08 8.48
C PRO A 51 -0.41 -12.83 8.33
N LEU A 52 0.12 -11.78 7.68
CA LEU A 52 -0.59 -10.52 7.42
C LEU A 52 -0.41 -10.04 5.99
N LYS A 53 -1.34 -9.20 5.52
CA LYS A 53 -1.24 -8.46 4.26
C LYS A 53 -0.66 -7.05 4.49
N ILE A 54 0.36 -6.66 3.73
CA ILE A 54 0.86 -5.27 3.71
C ILE A 54 0.35 -4.58 2.45
N ARG A 55 -0.43 -3.51 2.62
CA ARG A 55 -0.86 -2.65 1.52
C ARG A 55 0.02 -1.41 1.46
N LEU A 56 0.92 -1.32 0.47
CA LEU A 56 1.69 -0.11 0.19
C LEU A 56 0.87 0.82 -0.72
N CYS A 57 0.27 1.85 -0.14
CA CYS A 57 -0.78 2.66 -0.76
C CYS A 57 -0.88 4.01 -0.04
N GLY A 58 -1.78 4.88 -0.45
CA GLY A 58 -2.08 6.13 0.25
C GLY A 58 -2.49 7.22 -0.73
N SER A 59 -2.82 8.41 -0.24
CA SER A 59 -3.23 9.52 -1.12
C SER A 59 -2.13 9.87 -2.14
N LEU A 60 -0.85 9.80 -1.73
CA LEU A 60 0.29 10.13 -2.59
C LEU A 60 0.61 9.06 -3.65
N GLN A 61 -0.06 7.90 -3.66
CA GLN A 61 0.14 6.89 -4.70
C GLN A 61 -0.15 7.44 -6.10
N ASN A 62 -1.03 8.44 -6.21
CA ASN A 62 -1.39 9.04 -7.48
C ASN A 62 -0.47 10.21 -7.88
N LYS A 63 0.57 10.46 -7.08
CA LYS A 63 1.60 11.49 -7.32
C LYS A 63 3.02 10.90 -7.32
N VAL A 64 3.16 9.57 -7.36
CA VAL A 64 4.46 8.90 -7.43
C VAL A 64 4.85 8.61 -8.88
N PHE A 65 6.09 8.91 -9.23
CA PHE A 65 6.75 8.45 -10.44
C PHE A 65 7.69 7.29 -10.10
N TYR A 66 7.72 6.23 -10.90
CA TYR A 66 8.60 5.09 -10.69
C TYR A 66 9.89 5.25 -11.48
N GLN A 67 11.01 5.36 -10.79
CA GLN A 67 12.31 5.25 -11.43
C GLN A 67 12.57 3.80 -11.82
N THR A 68 13.04 3.57 -13.03
CA THR A 68 13.28 2.24 -13.60
C THR A 68 14.48 2.29 -14.53
N THR A 69 14.93 1.13 -15.02
CA THR A 69 16.00 1.03 -16.04
C THR A 69 15.68 1.83 -17.31
N ARG A 70 14.39 1.91 -17.67
CA ARG A 70 13.90 2.68 -18.82
C ARG A 70 13.72 4.17 -18.52
N TYR A 71 13.46 4.52 -17.26
CA TYR A 71 13.11 5.89 -16.86
C TYR A 71 14.04 6.40 -15.74
N HIS A 72 15.31 6.62 -16.10
CA HIS A 72 16.32 7.21 -15.22
C HIS A 72 16.28 8.75 -15.23
N ARG A 73 15.23 9.32 -14.65
CA ARG A 73 15.18 10.77 -14.36
C ARG A 73 15.72 11.08 -12.96
N ASN A 74 16.05 12.35 -12.72
CA ASN A 74 16.34 12.85 -11.38
C ASN A 74 15.15 12.55 -10.46
N CYS A 75 15.42 11.82 -9.38
CA CYS A 75 14.39 11.28 -8.50
C CYS A 75 14.35 12.10 -7.21
N PHE A 76 13.28 12.86 -7.03
CA PHE A 76 13.10 13.71 -5.85
C PHE A 76 12.00 13.15 -4.94
N PRO A 77 12.18 13.22 -3.61
CA PRO A 77 11.14 12.83 -2.69
C PRO A 77 9.96 13.82 -2.75
N PHE A 78 8.80 13.38 -2.27
CA PHE A 78 7.66 14.27 -2.03
C PHE A 78 8.08 15.45 -1.15
N LYS A 79 7.65 16.66 -1.52
CA LYS A 79 7.78 17.86 -0.69
C LYS A 79 6.39 18.41 -0.40
N LYS A 80 6.20 18.96 0.79
CA LYS A 80 4.95 19.61 1.16
C LYS A 80 4.75 20.86 0.29
N ASP A 81 3.61 20.96 -0.37
CA ASP A 81 3.17 22.10 -1.14
C ASP A 81 1.64 22.18 -1.12
N GLU A 82 1.09 23.15 -0.39
CA GLU A 82 -0.35 23.26 -0.14
C GLU A 82 -1.16 23.66 -1.38
N ARG A 83 -0.48 24.12 -2.45
CA ARG A 83 -1.12 24.47 -3.73
C ARG A 83 -1.38 23.25 -4.61
N GLU A 84 -0.68 22.16 -4.32
CA GLU A 84 -0.72 20.93 -5.08
C GLU A 84 -1.80 19.98 -4.57
N MET A 85 -2.28 19.09 -5.45
CA MET A 85 -3.20 18.01 -5.04
C MET A 85 -2.58 17.20 -3.87
N PHE A 86 -3.39 16.95 -2.84
CA PHE A 86 -3.01 16.30 -1.56
C PHE A 86 -2.00 17.08 -0.70
N GLY A 87 -1.64 18.31 -1.06
CA GLY A 87 -0.71 19.13 -0.29
C GLY A 87 0.76 18.74 -0.46
N PHE A 88 1.11 18.02 -1.54
CA PHE A 88 2.48 17.60 -1.84
C PHE A 88 2.78 17.66 -3.33
N THR A 89 4.04 17.88 -3.69
CA THR A 89 4.53 17.78 -5.07
C THR A 89 4.40 16.37 -5.65
N GLU A 90 4.66 16.19 -6.95
CA GLU A 90 5.02 14.86 -7.46
C GLU A 90 6.28 14.37 -6.71
N GLY A 91 6.30 13.09 -6.36
CA GLY A 91 7.44 12.43 -5.75
C GLY A 91 7.90 11.27 -6.62
N CYS A 92 9.10 10.76 -6.34
CA CYS A 92 9.69 9.67 -7.11
C CYS A 92 10.10 8.53 -6.18
N LEU A 93 9.71 7.31 -6.56
CA LEU A 93 10.21 6.08 -5.98
C LEU A 93 11.49 5.68 -6.74
N SER A 94 12.64 5.81 -6.09
CA SER A 94 13.91 5.38 -6.66
C SER A 94 14.02 3.86 -6.72
N LEU A 95 14.82 3.33 -7.64
CA LEU A 95 15.11 1.89 -7.70
C LEU A 95 15.72 1.39 -6.38
N GLY A 96 16.64 2.15 -5.78
CA GLY A 96 17.23 1.77 -4.49
C GLY A 96 16.20 1.69 -3.36
N ARG A 97 15.23 2.61 -3.33
CA ARG A 97 14.14 2.56 -2.35
C ARG A 97 13.19 1.38 -2.61
N TRP A 98 12.95 1.05 -3.87
CA TRP A 98 12.17 -0.13 -4.23
C TRP A 98 12.86 -1.43 -3.77
N ASP A 99 14.17 -1.51 -3.90
CA ASP A 99 14.96 -2.66 -3.42
C ASP A 99 14.89 -2.79 -1.89
N GLU A 100 15.00 -1.68 -1.14
CA GLU A 100 14.81 -1.68 0.32
C GLU A 100 13.43 -2.18 0.75
N LEU A 101 12.38 -1.76 0.03
CA LEU A 101 11.00 -2.18 0.29
C LEU A 101 10.82 -3.68 0.04
N ASN A 102 11.33 -4.20 -1.08
CA ASN A 102 11.26 -5.63 -1.39
C ASN A 102 12.03 -6.47 -0.37
N LEU A 103 13.21 -6.01 0.08
CA LEU A 103 13.95 -6.67 1.16
C LEU A 103 13.17 -6.69 2.48
N PHE A 104 12.49 -5.59 2.82
CA PHE A 104 11.61 -5.53 3.99
C PHE A 104 10.44 -6.50 3.86
N PHE A 105 9.78 -6.56 2.70
CA PHE A 105 8.68 -7.47 2.43
C PHE A 105 9.09 -8.93 2.52
N ALA A 106 10.21 -9.31 1.88
CA ALA A 106 10.75 -10.67 1.95
C ALA A 106 11.08 -11.08 3.41
N LYS A 107 11.71 -10.18 4.18
CA LYS A 107 11.97 -10.41 5.61
C LYS A 107 10.69 -10.50 6.44
N SER A 108 9.62 -9.85 6.00
CA SER A 108 8.37 -9.80 6.75
C SER A 108 7.58 -11.11 6.67
N GLY A 109 7.65 -11.82 5.53
CA GLY A 109 6.80 -12.98 5.23
C GLY A 109 5.35 -12.60 4.88
N ALA A 110 5.04 -11.30 4.79
CA ALA A 110 3.71 -10.81 4.50
C ALA A 110 3.37 -10.89 3.01
N LEU A 111 2.09 -11.10 2.69
CA LEU A 111 1.58 -10.91 1.33
C LEU A 111 1.51 -9.40 1.05
N VAL A 112 2.06 -8.97 -0.09
CA VAL A 112 2.16 -7.53 -0.42
C VAL A 112 1.17 -7.14 -1.50
N ILE A 113 0.47 -6.03 -1.26
CA ILE A 113 -0.41 -5.38 -2.22
C ILE A 113 0.15 -3.98 -2.48
N PHE A 114 0.48 -3.68 -3.74
CA PHE A 114 1.07 -2.41 -4.14
C PHE A 114 0.09 -1.57 -4.96
N GLY A 115 -0.16 -0.32 -4.54
CA GLY A 115 -1.01 0.63 -5.26
C GLY A 115 -0.26 1.34 -6.40
N LEU A 116 -0.78 1.22 -7.63
CA LEU A 116 -0.24 1.91 -8.81
C LEU A 116 -0.78 3.34 -8.95
N ASN A 117 0.02 4.23 -9.56
CA ASN A 117 -0.39 5.58 -9.90
C ASN A 117 -1.40 5.58 -11.05
N ALA A 118 -2.69 5.69 -10.71
CA ALA A 118 -3.80 5.65 -11.66
C ALA A 118 -4.05 7.00 -12.37
N LEU A 119 -3.44 8.09 -11.90
CA LEU A 119 -3.60 9.43 -12.49
C LEU A 119 -2.54 9.78 -13.53
N ARG A 120 -1.52 8.94 -13.72
CA ARG A 120 -0.47 9.17 -14.70
C ARG A 120 -1.04 9.31 -16.12
N GLY A 121 -0.74 10.44 -16.77
CA GLY A 121 -1.22 10.76 -18.12
C GLY A 121 -2.68 11.26 -18.19
N ARG A 122 -3.40 11.26 -17.07
CA ARG A 122 -4.78 11.78 -17.01
C ARG A 122 -4.79 13.29 -16.78
N ILE A 123 -5.84 13.92 -17.27
CA ILE A 123 -6.12 15.34 -17.05
C ILE A 123 -7.10 15.46 -15.88
N ILE A 124 -6.72 16.25 -14.88
CA ILE A 124 -7.54 16.49 -13.69
C ILE A 124 -8.20 17.87 -13.84
N ASN A 125 -9.52 17.89 -13.92
CA ASN A 125 -10.31 19.13 -13.96
C ASN A 125 -11.54 18.98 -13.06
N ASN A 126 -11.79 19.95 -12.18
CA ASN A 126 -12.94 19.96 -11.25
C ASN A 126 -13.17 18.60 -10.55
N ASN A 127 -12.10 18.03 -9.97
CA ASN A 127 -12.09 16.71 -9.30
C ASN A 127 -12.47 15.51 -10.18
N LYS A 128 -12.49 15.67 -11.51
CA LYS A 128 -12.69 14.58 -12.47
C LYS A 128 -11.38 14.28 -13.17
N ALA A 129 -10.97 13.01 -13.15
CA ALA A 129 -9.86 12.51 -13.95
C ALA A 129 -10.39 12.03 -15.30
N THR A 130 -9.91 12.65 -16.38
CA THR A 130 -10.31 12.33 -17.77
C THR A 130 -9.09 11.96 -18.61
N GLY A 131 -9.32 11.40 -19.79
CA GLY A 131 -8.25 10.89 -20.67
C GLY A 131 -7.80 9.47 -20.32
N LEU A 132 -6.88 8.94 -21.13
CA LEU A 132 -6.35 7.59 -20.98
C LEU A 132 -5.28 7.52 -19.89
N TRP A 133 -5.22 6.40 -19.18
CA TRP A 133 -4.13 6.13 -18.25
C TRP A 133 -2.87 5.73 -19.04
N HIS A 134 -1.75 6.41 -18.78
CA HIS A 134 -0.47 6.09 -19.38
C HIS A 134 0.26 5.04 -18.52
N SER A 135 0.05 3.76 -18.82
CA SER A 135 0.54 2.63 -18.03
C SER A 135 2.06 2.41 -18.08
N MET A 136 2.76 2.93 -19.10
CA MET A 136 4.17 2.60 -19.38
C MET A 136 5.11 2.72 -18.17
N ASN A 137 4.86 3.69 -17.27
CA ASN A 137 5.68 3.84 -16.06
C ASN A 137 5.43 2.73 -15.04
N ALA A 138 4.17 2.31 -14.87
CA ALA A 138 3.81 1.17 -14.04
C ALA A 138 4.30 -0.15 -14.67
N ASP A 139 4.12 -0.33 -15.98
CA ASP A 139 4.57 -1.51 -16.71
C ASP A 139 6.08 -1.70 -16.55
N SER A 140 6.86 -0.61 -16.65
CA SER A 140 8.29 -0.66 -16.44
C SER A 140 8.69 -1.00 -15.00
N LEU A 141 7.92 -0.58 -13.99
CA LEU A 141 8.17 -0.97 -12.60
C LEU A 141 7.91 -2.47 -12.40
N ILE A 142 6.80 -2.98 -12.96
CA ILE A 142 6.45 -4.40 -12.90
C ILE A 142 7.55 -5.22 -13.55
N GLN A 143 8.00 -4.83 -14.74
CA GLN A 143 9.09 -5.51 -15.45
C GLN A 143 10.38 -5.52 -14.62
N CYS A 144 10.82 -4.37 -14.09
CA CYS A 144 11.99 -4.31 -13.22
C CYS A 144 11.86 -5.16 -11.95
N THR A 145 10.63 -5.37 -11.46
CA THR A 145 10.38 -6.20 -10.27
C THR A 145 10.52 -7.69 -10.60
N VAL A 146 9.95 -8.13 -11.74
CA VAL A 146 10.07 -9.51 -12.22
C VAL A 146 11.52 -9.86 -12.53
N GLU A 147 12.26 -8.97 -13.19
CA GLU A 147 13.68 -9.17 -13.54
C GLU A 147 14.61 -9.29 -12.32
N LYS A 148 14.18 -8.80 -11.15
CA LYS A 148 14.95 -8.83 -9.90
C LYS A 148 14.51 -9.93 -8.91
N SER A 149 13.38 -10.59 -9.20
CA SER A 149 12.78 -11.62 -8.34
C SER A 149 13.38 -13.00 -8.57
#